data_AF-A0A059XDD0-F1
#
_entry.id   AF-A0A059XDD0-F1
#
_cell.length_a   1.000
_cell.length_b   1.000
_cell.length_c   1.000
_cell.angle_alpha   90.00
_cell.angle_beta   90.00
_cell.angle_gamma   90.00
#
_symmetry.space_group_name_H-M   'P 1'
#
loop_
_entity.id
_entity.type
_entity.pdbx_description
1 polymer ?
#
loop_
_entity_poly.entity_id
_entity_poly.type
_entity_poly.pdbx_seq_one_letter_code
_entity_poly.pdbx_strand_id
1 'polypeptide(L)'
;FLRDATYKGEHFIKRGRTAYLERLIVDPAFQNKGIGTAFMIEVLDTLFYRSEFYDGKPADEVRLSIFNDKEASSVADEGRKGFDRNDYFFRQFGFENDEGTIDVDERTIQPYKLNIDRYELYRAKALATLTEKQPERKLILEEVWDELKDILRKKDPNYAKGR
;
A
#
# COMPACT_ATOMS: atom_id res chain seq x y z
N PHE A 1 2.55 -0.29 -26.05
CA PHE A 1 3.64 -1.03 -26.72
C PHE A 1 4.52 -1.71 -25.69
N LEU A 2 4.12 -2.91 -25.25
CA LEU A 2 4.99 -3.77 -24.44
C LEU A 2 5.74 -4.65 -25.45
N ARG A 3 7.06 -4.46 -25.59
CA ARG A 3 7.88 -5.34 -26.41
C ARG A 3 8.16 -6.60 -25.60
N ASP A 4 7.68 -7.74 -26.09
CA ASP A 4 8.01 -9.06 -25.58
C ASP A 4 9.53 -9.23 -25.57
N ALA A 5 10.11 -9.28 -24.38
CA ALA A 5 11.50 -9.67 -24.20
C ALA A 5 11.51 -11.17 -23.88
N THR A 6 12.13 -11.98 -24.73
CA THR A 6 12.31 -13.40 -24.48
C THR A 6 13.67 -13.66 -23.83
N TYR A 7 13.71 -14.40 -22.72
CA TYR A 7 14.96 -14.91 -22.13
C TYR A 7 14.96 -16.44 -22.26
N LYS A 8 16.03 -17.01 -22.85
CA LYS A 8 16.15 -18.45 -23.16
C LYS A 8 14.99 -19.05 -23.97
N GLY A 9 14.37 -18.25 -24.84
CA GLY A 9 13.31 -18.72 -25.74
C GLY A 9 11.92 -18.81 -25.09
N GLU A 10 11.77 -18.45 -23.82
CA GLU A 10 10.47 -18.31 -23.17
C GLU A 10 10.03 -16.84 -23.18
N HIS A 11 8.73 -16.60 -23.39
CA HIS A 11 8.13 -15.29 -23.20
C HIS A 11 8.31 -14.89 -21.74
N PHE A 12 9.26 -13.99 -21.47
CA PHE A 12 9.43 -13.43 -20.14
C PHE A 12 8.51 -12.22 -20.04
N ILE A 13 7.41 -12.38 -19.30
CA ILE A 13 6.70 -11.22 -18.77
C ILE A 13 7.73 -10.50 -17.92
N LYS A 14 8.08 -9.26 -18.28
CA LYS A 14 8.79 -8.34 -17.39
C LYS A 14 7.90 -8.19 -16.16
N ARG A 15 8.03 -9.10 -15.19
CA ARG A 15 7.26 -9.06 -13.95
C ARG A 15 7.56 -7.71 -13.34
N GLY A 16 6.52 -6.93 -13.06
CA GLY A 16 6.64 -5.74 -12.23
C GLY A 16 7.39 -6.08 -10.96
N ARG A 17 8.03 -5.09 -10.35
CA ARG A 17 8.68 -5.25 -9.05
C ARG A 17 7.55 -5.22 -8.02
N THR A 18 6.88 -6.36 -7.86
CA THR A 18 5.73 -6.50 -6.97
C THR A 18 6.18 -6.94 -5.58
N ALA A 19 5.84 -6.16 -4.56
CA ALA A 19 5.96 -6.57 -3.15
C ALA A 19 4.61 -7.09 -2.63
N TYR A 20 4.64 -8.04 -1.69
CA TYR A 20 3.43 -8.59 -1.08
C TYR A 20 3.36 -8.21 0.40
N LEU A 21 2.22 -7.65 0.83
CA LEU A 21 1.89 -7.40 2.22
C LEU A 21 0.93 -8.49 2.70
N GLU A 22 1.39 -9.32 3.63
CA GLU A 22 0.60 -10.47 4.08
C GLU A 22 -0.16 -10.21 5.38
N ARG A 23 0.43 -9.50 6.34
CA ARG A 23 -0.15 -9.33 7.68
C ARG A 23 0.16 -7.96 8.28
N LEU A 24 -0.91 -7.22 8.61
CA LEU A 24 -0.85 -6.06 9.48
C LEU A 24 -1.69 -6.36 10.73
N ILE A 25 -1.03 -6.39 11.89
CA ILE A 25 -1.70 -6.60 13.18
C ILE A 25 -1.33 -5.43 14.08
N VAL A 26 -2.33 -4.75 14.61
CA VAL A 26 -2.16 -3.66 15.59
C VAL A 26 -2.75 -4.13 16.90
N ASP A 27 -2.00 -3.98 17.99
CA ASP A 27 -2.49 -4.25 19.34
C ASP A 27 -3.82 -3.50 19.57
N PRO A 28 -4.86 -4.16 20.10
CA PRO A 28 -6.13 -3.53 20.45
C PRO A 28 -5.97 -2.22 21.24
N ALA A 29 -5.01 -2.12 22.16
CA ALA A 29 -4.74 -0.92 22.96
C ALA A 29 -4.23 0.27 22.14
N PHE A 30 -3.78 0.04 20.90
CA PHE A 30 -3.32 1.04 19.96
C PHE A 30 -4.28 1.27 18.78
N GLN A 31 -5.40 0.55 18.74
CA GLN A 31 -6.43 0.81 17.75
C GLN A 31 -6.97 2.24 17.89
N ASN A 32 -7.34 2.84 16.76
CA ASN A 32 -7.83 4.23 16.65
C ASN A 32 -6.83 5.33 17.03
N LYS A 33 -5.62 5.01 17.50
CA LYS A 33 -4.53 5.98 17.78
C LYS A 33 -3.70 6.35 16.55
N GLY A 34 -4.11 5.94 15.35
CA GLY A 34 -3.39 6.25 14.10
C GLY A 34 -2.10 5.44 13.86
N ILE A 35 -1.73 4.53 14.78
CA ILE A 35 -0.51 3.71 14.68
C ILE A 35 -0.48 2.88 13.40
N GLY A 36 -1.60 2.19 13.08
CA GLY A 36 -1.69 1.40 11.85
C GLY A 36 -1.49 2.25 10.60
N THR A 37 -2.00 3.49 10.58
CA THR A 37 -1.82 4.39 9.46
C THR A 37 -0.37 4.86 9.33
N ALA A 38 0.25 5.31 10.42
CA ALA A 38 1.65 5.75 10.42
C ALA A 38 2.57 4.62 9.95
N PHE A 39 2.40 3.42 10.52
CA PHE A 39 3.18 2.24 10.13
C PHE A 39 2.98 1.88 8.66
N MET A 40 1.75 1.93 8.14
CA MET A 40 1.49 1.63 6.73
C MET A 40 2.15 2.65 5.79
N ILE A 41 2.17 3.95 6.12
CA ILE A 41 2.90 4.96 5.35
C ILE A 41 4.38 4.60 5.29
N GLU A 42 5.00 4.25 6.42
CA GLU A 42 6.42 3.90 6.48
C GLU A 42 6.76 2.64 5.67
N VAL A 43 5.88 1.63 5.75
CA VAL A 43 6.04 0.41 4.97
C VAL A 43 5.96 0.72 3.48
N LEU A 44 4.94 1.46 3.03
CA LEU A 44 4.77 1.81 1.62
C LEU A 44 5.90 2.72 1.11
N ASP A 45 6.31 3.72 1.90
CA ASP A 45 7.47 4.56 1.60
C ASP A 45 8.75 3.71 1.46
N THR A 46 8.92 2.72 2.33
CA THR A 46 10.06 1.81 2.24
C THR A 46 10.00 0.97 0.96
N LEU A 47 8.86 0.35 0.68
CA LEU A 47 8.68 -0.54 -0.48
C LEU A 47 8.84 0.20 -1.82
N PHE A 48 8.33 1.44 -1.92
CA PHE A 48 8.35 2.21 -3.17
C PHE A 48 9.61 3.05 -3.37
N TYR A 49 10.36 3.38 -2.31
CA TYR A 49 11.47 4.34 -2.41
C TYR A 49 12.81 3.84 -1.85
N ARG A 50 12.81 2.96 -0.82
CA ARG A 50 14.05 2.57 -0.11
C ARG A 50 14.52 1.17 -0.41
N SER A 51 13.61 0.21 -0.55
CA SER A 51 13.97 -1.20 -0.70
C SER A 51 14.72 -1.43 -2.01
N GLU A 52 15.81 -2.18 -1.95
CA GLU A 52 16.54 -2.65 -3.13
C GLU A 52 16.25 -4.15 -3.28
N PHE A 53 15.28 -4.50 -4.14
CA PHE A 53 14.89 -5.90 -4.37
C PHE A 53 15.76 -6.54 -5.47
N TYR A 54 15.17 -7.41 -6.29
CA TYR A 54 15.82 -8.30 -7.24
C TYR A 54 16.80 -7.62 -8.21
N ASP A 55 16.55 -6.37 -8.63
CA ASP A 55 17.37 -5.61 -9.57
C ASP A 55 18.02 -4.36 -8.94
N GLY A 56 18.07 -4.30 -7.60
CA GLY A 56 18.58 -3.15 -6.86
C GLY A 56 17.63 -1.94 -6.89
N LYS A 57 16.37 -2.13 -7.31
CA LYS A 57 15.36 -1.07 -7.35
C LYS A 57 14.18 -1.36 -6.42
N PRO A 58 13.43 -0.30 -6.02
CA PRO A 58 12.20 -0.45 -5.25
C PRO A 58 11.06 -1.11 -6.03
N ALA A 59 10.00 -1.48 -5.32
CA ALA A 59 8.77 -1.95 -5.91
C ALA A 59 8.12 -0.87 -6.80
N ASP A 60 7.37 -1.28 -7.82
CA ASP A 60 6.43 -0.42 -8.54
C ASP A 60 4.97 -0.77 -8.24
N GLU A 61 4.73 -1.94 -7.65
CA GLU A 61 3.43 -2.43 -7.24
C GLU A 61 3.50 -3.11 -5.87
N VAL A 62 2.48 -2.93 -5.05
CA VAL A 62 2.29 -3.65 -3.78
C VAL A 62 0.95 -4.37 -3.84
N ARG A 63 0.93 -5.66 -3.50
CA ARG A 63 -0.28 -6.48 -3.43
C ARG A 63 -0.55 -6.96 -2.03
N LEU A 64 -1.82 -7.12 -1.69
CA LEU A 64 -2.25 -7.72 -0.44
C LEU A 64 -3.56 -8.45 -0.62
N SER A 65 -3.92 -9.27 0.35
CA SER A 65 -5.21 -9.95 0.40
C SER A 65 -5.78 -9.79 1.80
N ILE A 66 -7.02 -9.32 1.90
CA ILE A 66 -7.74 -9.24 3.17
C ILE A 66 -8.87 -10.26 3.20
N PHE A 67 -9.17 -10.76 4.39
CA PHE A 67 -10.43 -11.46 4.60
C PHE A 67 -11.55 -10.43 4.66
N ASN A 68 -12.52 -10.54 3.74
CA ASN A 68 -13.80 -9.86 3.82
C ASN A 68 -14.67 -10.61 4.82
N ASP A 69 -14.45 -10.36 6.10
CA ASP A 69 -15.27 -10.95 7.14
C ASP A 69 -16.52 -10.09 7.37
N LYS A 70 -17.68 -10.61 6.95
CA LYS A 70 -18.97 -9.94 7.19
C LYS A 70 -19.25 -9.81 8.69
N GLU A 71 -18.69 -10.67 9.55
CA GLU A 71 -18.79 -10.56 11.00
C GLU A 71 -17.79 -9.58 11.60
N ALA A 72 -16.66 -9.28 10.96
CA ALA A 72 -15.79 -8.19 11.41
C ALA A 72 -16.44 -6.79 11.27
N SER A 73 -17.56 -6.70 10.53
CA SER A 73 -18.44 -5.52 10.51
C SER A 73 -19.36 -5.41 11.74
N SER A 74 -19.41 -6.42 12.62
CA SER A 74 -20.39 -6.52 13.72
C SER A 74 -20.03 -5.73 14.98
N VAL A 75 -18.87 -5.06 15.00
CA VAL A 75 -18.48 -4.14 16.09
C VAL A 75 -18.37 -2.72 15.56
N ALA A 76 -19.42 -2.26 14.89
CA ALA A 76 -19.63 -0.84 14.62
C ALA A 76 -20.94 -0.43 15.30
N ASP A 77 -20.83 0.60 16.14
CA ASP A 77 -21.88 1.46 16.63
C ASP A 77 -23.21 1.33 15.89
N GLU A 78 -24.28 1.20 16.68
CA GLU A 78 -25.69 1.36 16.32
C GLU A 78 -25.91 2.02 14.94
N GLY A 79 -26.03 1.21 13.88
CA GLY A 79 -26.55 1.66 12.59
C GLY A 79 -25.64 1.53 11.36
N ARG A 80 -24.38 1.07 11.46
CA ARG A 80 -23.51 0.85 10.26
C ARG A 80 -23.25 -0.63 10.00
N LYS A 81 -24.27 -1.37 9.57
CA LYS A 81 -24.08 -2.72 8.98
C LYS A 81 -23.40 -2.60 7.62
N GLY A 82 -22.28 -3.30 7.42
CA GLY A 82 -21.67 -3.48 6.10
C GLY A 82 -20.39 -2.68 5.81
N PHE A 83 -19.73 -2.12 6.82
CA PHE A 83 -18.44 -1.46 6.63
C PHE A 83 -17.29 -2.41 6.99
N ASP A 84 -16.58 -2.92 5.98
CA ASP A 84 -15.31 -3.60 6.24
C ASP A 84 -14.25 -2.55 6.59
N ARG A 85 -13.89 -2.49 7.88
CA ARG A 85 -12.88 -1.58 8.42
C ARG A 85 -11.54 -1.73 7.69
N ASN A 86 -11.21 -2.93 7.21
CA ASN A 86 -9.98 -3.21 6.48
C ASN A 86 -10.06 -2.66 5.05
N ASP A 87 -11.16 -2.88 4.32
CA ASP A 87 -11.35 -2.30 2.98
C ASP A 87 -11.18 -0.78 3.01
N TYR A 88 -11.88 -0.10 3.92
CA TYR A 88 -11.74 1.35 4.06
C TYR A 88 -10.32 1.77 4.43
N PHE A 89 -9.69 1.02 5.36
CA PHE A 89 -8.33 1.29 5.78
C PHE A 89 -7.36 1.22 4.59
N PHE A 90 -7.41 0.19 3.75
CA PHE A 90 -6.49 0.07 2.61
C PHE A 90 -6.82 1.08 1.49
N ARG A 91 -8.10 1.34 1.20
CA ARG A 91 -8.50 2.34 0.20
C ARG A 91 -7.99 3.75 0.50
N GLN A 92 -7.72 4.11 1.75
CA GLN A 92 -7.16 5.42 2.10
C GLN A 92 -5.75 5.64 1.52
N PHE A 93 -4.99 4.56 1.27
CA PHE A 93 -3.66 4.59 0.64
C PHE A 93 -3.73 4.43 -0.88
N GLY A 94 -4.93 4.31 -1.45
CA GLY A 94 -5.14 4.15 -2.87
C GLY A 94 -5.21 2.70 -3.35
N PHE A 95 -5.21 1.70 -2.46
CA PHE A 95 -5.39 0.30 -2.88
C PHE A 95 -6.71 0.13 -3.66
N GLU A 96 -6.63 -0.65 -4.73
CA GLU A 96 -7.76 -1.01 -5.58
C GLU A 96 -7.88 -2.53 -5.69
N ASN A 97 -9.09 -3.01 -5.97
CA ASN A 97 -9.32 -4.44 -6.15
C ASN A 97 -8.49 -4.93 -7.34
N ASP A 98 -7.68 -5.96 -7.12
CA ASP A 98 -6.84 -6.52 -8.18
C ASP A 98 -7.61 -7.50 -9.05
N GLU A 99 -8.37 -8.39 -8.40
CA GLU A 99 -9.14 -9.46 -9.00
C GLU A 99 -10.51 -9.59 -8.30
N GLY A 100 -11.32 -10.55 -8.76
CA GLY A 100 -12.53 -10.97 -8.06
C GLY A 100 -12.22 -11.54 -6.68
N THR A 101 -13.26 -11.68 -5.86
CA THR A 101 -13.13 -12.31 -4.55
C THR A 101 -12.81 -13.81 -4.69
N ILE A 102 -12.00 -14.34 -3.78
CA ILE A 102 -11.61 -15.75 -3.72
C ILE A 102 -12.24 -16.37 -2.48
N ASP A 103 -12.99 -17.46 -2.64
CA ASP A 103 -13.56 -18.18 -1.51
C ASP A 103 -12.58 -19.27 -1.02
N VAL A 104 -12.22 -19.23 0.27
CA VAL A 104 -11.31 -20.16 0.94
C VAL A 104 -11.86 -20.50 2.32
N ASP A 105 -12.10 -21.78 2.60
CA ASP A 105 -12.50 -22.29 3.93
C ASP A 105 -13.59 -21.44 4.62
N GLU A 106 -14.73 -21.26 3.94
CA GLU A 106 -15.90 -20.46 4.36
C GLU A 106 -15.68 -18.95 4.47
N ARG A 107 -14.50 -18.46 4.08
CA ARG A 107 -14.17 -17.04 4.07
C ARG A 107 -14.03 -16.52 2.65
N THR A 108 -14.40 -15.26 2.47
CA THR A 108 -14.15 -14.55 1.22
C THR A 108 -12.90 -13.69 1.38
N ILE A 109 -11.94 -13.85 0.48
CA ILE A 109 -10.72 -13.06 0.40
C ILE A 109 -10.88 -12.03 -0.72
N GLN A 110 -10.52 -10.78 -0.46
CA GLN A 110 -10.43 -9.74 -1.48
C GLN A 110 -8.95 -9.38 -1.74
N PRO A 111 -8.44 -9.69 -2.95
CA PRO A 111 -7.14 -9.22 -3.40
C PRO A 111 -7.15 -7.72 -3.72
N TYR A 112 -6.09 -7.01 -3.32
CA TYR A 112 -5.85 -5.61 -3.66
C TYR A 112 -4.46 -5.42 -4.25
N LYS A 113 -4.34 -4.39 -5.10
CA LYS A 113 -3.07 -3.86 -5.61
C LYS A 113 -2.98 -2.36 -5.35
N LEU A 114 -1.75 -1.88 -5.30
CA LEU A 114 -1.40 -0.46 -5.21
C LEU A 114 -0.17 -0.20 -6.07
N ASN A 115 -0.30 0.67 -7.06
CA ASN A 115 0.84 1.16 -7.83
C ASN A 115 1.40 2.43 -7.21
N ILE A 116 2.69 2.67 -7.40
CA ILE A 116 3.40 3.84 -6.85
C ILE A 116 2.72 5.17 -7.21
N ASP A 117 2.25 5.35 -8.46
CA ASP A 117 1.60 6.61 -8.90
C ASP A 117 0.33 6.90 -8.11
N ARG A 118 -0.42 5.84 -7.81
CA ARG A 118 -1.64 5.91 -7.03
C ARG A 118 -1.34 6.13 -5.56
N TYR A 119 -0.28 5.50 -5.04
CA TYR A 119 0.19 5.77 -3.69
C TYR A 119 0.58 7.23 -3.52
N GLU A 120 1.34 7.83 -4.44
CA GLU A 120 1.72 9.25 -4.35
C GLU A 120 0.52 10.19 -4.30
N LEU A 121 -0.52 9.91 -5.09
CA LEU A 121 -1.77 10.68 -5.09
C LEU A 121 -2.52 10.56 -3.75
N TYR A 122 -2.53 9.37 -3.14
CA TYR A 122 -3.30 9.09 -1.93
C TYR A 122 -2.50 9.28 -0.63
N ARG A 123 -1.17 9.36 -0.69
CA ARG A 123 -0.30 9.47 0.49
C ARG A 123 -0.66 10.70 1.32
N ALA A 124 -0.90 11.85 0.68
CA ALA A 124 -1.33 13.07 1.37
C ALA A 124 -2.65 12.87 2.14
N LYS A 125 -3.60 12.12 1.57
CA LYS A 125 -4.87 11.78 2.23
C LYS A 125 -4.64 10.86 3.43
N ALA A 126 -3.84 9.81 3.28
CA ALA A 126 -3.50 8.90 4.38
C ALA A 126 -2.80 9.66 5.52
N LEU A 127 -1.84 10.53 5.17
CA LEU A 127 -1.09 11.36 6.10
C LEU A 127 -1.98 12.37 6.85
N ALA A 128 -2.97 12.96 6.19
CA ALA A 128 -3.91 13.89 6.81
C ALA A 128 -4.66 13.26 8.00
N THR A 129 -4.91 11.94 7.96
CA THR A 129 -5.57 11.21 9.07
C THR A 129 -4.75 11.19 10.37
N LEU A 130 -3.45 11.48 10.30
CA LEU A 130 -2.56 11.53 11.46
C LEU A 130 -2.60 12.88 12.19
N THR A 131 -3.17 13.93 11.59
CA THR A 131 -3.07 15.31 12.09
C THR A 131 -3.51 15.45 13.55
N GLU A 132 -4.60 14.82 13.95
CA GLU A 132 -5.09 14.88 15.34
C GLU A 132 -4.51 13.78 16.23
N LYS A 133 -4.13 12.65 15.65
CA LYS A 133 -3.81 11.42 16.38
C LYS A 133 -2.32 11.24 16.67
N GLN A 134 -1.49 11.70 15.75
CA GLN A 134 -0.04 11.47 15.69
C GLN A 134 0.67 12.68 15.03
N PRO A 135 0.49 13.92 15.52
CA PRO A 135 1.00 15.13 14.84
C PRO A 135 2.52 15.13 14.68
N GLU A 136 3.27 14.67 15.69
CA GLU A 136 4.73 14.56 15.62
C GLU A 136 5.17 13.52 14.58
N ARG A 137 4.50 12.36 14.54
CA ARG A 137 4.81 11.32 13.56
C ARG A 137 4.50 11.78 12.14
N LYS A 138 3.43 12.55 11.96
CA LYS A 138 3.08 13.16 10.67
C LYS A 138 4.24 14.01 10.15
N LEU A 139 4.79 14.92 10.98
CA LEU A 139 5.90 15.79 10.59
C LEU A 139 7.13 14.97 10.18
N ILE A 140 7.49 13.94 10.96
CA ILE A 140 8.60 13.03 10.61
C ILE A 140 8.36 12.37 9.25
N LEU A 141 7.14 11.92 8.97
CA LEU A 141 6.80 11.30 7.69
C LEU A 141 6.76 12.29 6.52
N GLU A 142 6.52 13.58 6.77
CA GLU A 142 6.64 14.64 5.76
C GLU A 142 8.11 14.90 5.42
N GLU A 143 8.97 15.05 6.43
CA GLU A 143 10.42 15.26 6.24
C GLU A 143 11.06 14.08 5.50
N VAL A 144 10.76 12.84 5.93
CA VAL A 144 11.25 11.62 5.28
C VAL A 144 10.84 11.57 3.81
N TRP A 145 9.64 12.04 3.47
CA TRP A 145 9.13 11.97 2.10
C TRP A 145 9.94 12.82 1.13
N ASP A 146 10.31 14.03 1.55
CA ASP A 146 11.10 14.94 0.73
C ASP A 146 12.48 14.36 0.45
N GLU A 147 13.11 13.75 1.47
CA GLU A 147 14.36 13.01 1.31
C GLU A 147 14.23 11.86 0.30
N LEU A 148 13.14 11.10 0.36
CA LEU A 148 12.89 9.96 -0.52
C LEU A 148 12.76 10.38 -1.99
N LYS A 149 12.02 11.47 -2.25
CA LYS A 149 11.89 12.01 -3.60
C LYS A 149 13.22 12.49 -4.16
N ASP A 150 14.06 13.08 -3.32
CA ASP A 150 15.38 13.53 -3.74
C ASP A 150 16.33 12.36 -4.02
N ILE A 151 16.25 11.27 -3.25
CA ILE A 151 16.99 10.03 -3.55
C ILE A 151 16.55 9.46 -4.90
N LEU A 152 15.25 9.38 -5.18
CA LEU A 152 14.76 8.86 -6.46
C LEU A 152 15.16 9.74 -7.63
N ARG A 153 15.09 11.08 -7.51
CA ARG A 153 15.56 12.01 -8.56
C ARG A 153 17.06 11.83 -8.87
N LYS A 154 17.88 11.50 -7.87
CA LYS A 154 19.31 11.22 -8.05
C LYS A 154 19.54 9.85 -8.70
N LYS A 155 18.77 8.82 -8.32
CA LYS A 155 18.88 7.46 -8.87
C LYS A 155 18.29 7.34 -10.29
N ASP A 156 17.27 8.12 -10.62
CA ASP A 156 16.64 8.19 -11.93
C ASP A 156 16.33 9.67 -12.30
N PRO A 157 17.19 10.33 -13.09
CA PRO A 157 17.00 11.72 -13.51
C PRO A 157 15.72 11.98 -14.31
N ASN A 158 15.10 10.92 -14.86
CA ASN A 158 13.84 11.01 -15.59
C ASN A 158 12.61 10.84 -14.69
N TYR A 159 12.79 10.56 -13.39
CA TYR A 159 11.71 10.45 -12.41
C TYR A 159 10.79 11.68 -12.41
N ALA A 160 11.34 12.88 -12.62
CA ALA A 160 10.57 14.13 -12.69
C ALA A 160 10.07 14.49 -14.10
N LYS A 161 10.53 13.80 -15.15
CA LYS A 161 10.30 14.17 -16.56
C LYS A 161 9.43 13.18 -17.35
N GLY A 162 9.02 12.07 -16.76
CA GLY A 162 8.30 11.03 -17.48
C GLY A 162 7.43 10.16 -16.59
N ARG A 163 6.37 10.75 -16.02
CA ARG A 163 5.10 10.08 -15.75
C ARG A 163 3.96 11.04 -16.03
#